data_AF-A0A952C9Y7-F1
#
_entry.id   AF-A0A952C9Y7-F1
#
_cell.length_a   1.000
_cell.length_b   1.000
_cell.length_c   1.000
_cell.angle_alpha   90.00
_cell.angle_beta   90.00
_cell.angle_gamma   90.00
#
_symmetry.space_group_name_H-M   'P 1'
#
loop_
_entity.id
_entity.type
_entity.pdbx_description
1 polymer ?
#
loop_
_entity_poly.entity_id
_entity_poly.type
_entity_poly.pdbx_seq_one_letter_code
_entity_poly.pdbx_strand_id
1 'polypeptide(L)'
;MTTTTSLYDQFITLYKDKESQREDNWLRSLREKAFESFSHTGFPTVKMEEWRYTNVSPFLKEDFRLQPGEATLFNQRGRIQIPSLDAHEVVLKNGML
;
A
#
# COMPACT_ATOMS: atom_id res chain seq x y z
N MET A 1 -3.54 22.54 16.46
CA MET A 1 -2.41 21.67 16.81
C MET A 1 -2.45 20.48 15.87
N THR A 2 -1.51 20.35 14.93
CA THR A 2 -1.43 19.19 14.03
C THR A 2 -0.73 18.05 14.76
N THR A 3 -1.48 17.03 15.16
CA THR A 3 -0.92 15.76 15.62
C THR A 3 -0.24 15.08 14.43
N THR A 4 1.09 15.07 14.39
CA THR A 4 1.87 14.32 13.40
C THR A 4 1.80 12.83 13.75
N THR A 5 0.90 12.11 13.10
CA THR A 5 0.77 10.64 13.21
C THR A 5 1.87 9.97 12.39
N SER A 6 2.65 9.07 13.00
CA SER A 6 3.73 8.37 12.30
C SER A 6 3.18 7.49 11.16
N LEU A 7 3.99 7.20 10.13
CA LEU A 7 3.57 6.31 9.04
C LEU A 7 3.14 4.93 9.55
N TYR A 8 3.80 4.44 10.60
CA TYR A 8 3.43 3.19 11.25
C TYR A 8 2.01 3.25 11.80
N ASP A 9 1.68 4.28 12.57
CA ASP A 9 0.34 4.46 13.15
C ASP A 9 -0.72 4.61 12.04
N GLN A 10 -0.38 5.32 10.95
CA GLN A 10 -1.26 5.41 9.78
C GLN A 10 -1.56 4.04 9.17
N PHE A 11 -0.57 3.15 9.08
CA PHE A 11 -0.77 1.78 8.60
C PHE A 11 -1.65 0.96 9.54
N ILE A 12 -1.47 1.08 10.86
CA ILE A 12 -2.34 0.45 11.86
C ILE A 12 -3.79 0.89 11.69
N THR A 13 -4.04 2.20 11.54
CA THR A 13 -5.40 2.73 11.35
C THR A 13 -6.01 2.22 10.05
N LEU A 14 -5.29 2.34 8.93
CA LEU A 14 -5.82 1.93 7.63
C LEU A 14 -6.11 0.44 7.52
N TYR A 15 -5.29 -0.40 8.15
CA TYR A 15 -5.53 -1.84 8.17
C TYR A 15 -6.83 -2.18 8.89
N LYS A 16 -7.07 -1.57 10.07
CA LYS A 16 -8.31 -1.75 10.84
C LYS A 16 -9.54 -1.26 10.08
N ASP A 17 -9.43 -0.13 9.38
CA ASP A 17 -10.52 0.40 8.55
C ASP A 17 -10.82 -0.51 7.33
N LYS A 18 -9.81 -1.20 6.80
CA LYS A 18 -9.95 -2.11 5.65
C LYS A 18 -10.62 -3.44 6.00
N GLU A 19 -10.47 -3.93 7.23
CA GLU A 19 -11.03 -5.20 7.70
C GLU A 19 -12.58 -5.24 7.61
N SER A 20 -13.24 -4.07 7.53
CA SER A 20 -14.70 -3.97 7.43
C SER A 20 -15.27 -4.19 6.02
N GLN A 21 -14.43 -4.41 4.99
CA GLN A 21 -14.87 -4.63 3.62
C GLN A 21 -15.10 -6.13 3.34
N ARG A 22 -16.05 -6.46 2.45
CA ARG A 22 -16.27 -7.84 1.99
C ARG A 22 -15.04 -8.31 1.21
N GLU A 23 -14.24 -9.15 1.82
CA GLU A 23 -13.06 -9.81 1.23
C GLU A 23 -13.20 -11.32 1.36
N ASP A 24 -12.61 -12.07 0.43
CA ASP A 24 -12.55 -13.52 0.51
C ASP A 24 -11.80 -13.97 1.77
N ASN A 25 -12.30 -15.02 2.44
CA ASN A 25 -11.74 -15.50 3.70
C ASN A 25 -10.24 -15.85 3.61
N TRP A 26 -9.79 -16.45 2.50
CA TRP A 26 -8.39 -16.83 2.33
C TRP A 26 -7.47 -15.60 2.26
N LEU A 27 -7.93 -14.53 1.61
CA LEU A 27 -7.16 -13.31 1.42
C LEU A 27 -7.11 -12.51 2.73
N ARG A 28 -8.24 -12.44 3.45
CA ARG A 28 -8.27 -11.84 4.79
C ARG A 28 -7.26 -12.51 5.72
N SER A 29 -7.26 -13.85 5.81
CA SER A 29 -6.30 -14.58 6.66
C SER A 29 -4.83 -14.38 6.25
N LEU A 30 -4.55 -14.21 4.96
CA LEU A 30 -3.19 -13.89 4.51
C LEU A 30 -2.78 -12.48 4.94
N ARG A 31 -3.68 -11.51 4.82
CA ARG A 31 -3.44 -10.13 5.27
C ARG A 31 -3.24 -10.03 6.78
N GLU A 32 -4.06 -10.73 7.57
CA GLU A 32 -3.94 -10.81 9.03
C GLU A 32 -2.56 -11.29 9.44
N LYS A 33 -2.12 -12.43 8.90
CA LYS A 33 -0.79 -12.99 9.21
C LYS A 33 0.35 -12.06 8.83
N ALA A 34 0.26 -11.43 7.65
CA ALA A 34 1.27 -10.47 7.20
C ALA A 34 1.30 -9.22 8.09
N PHE A 35 0.13 -8.71 8.48
CA PHE A 35 0.02 -7.53 9.30
C PHE A 35 0.49 -7.77 10.74
N GLU A 36 0.17 -8.93 11.31
CA GLU A 36 0.69 -9.37 12.60
C GLU A 36 2.22 -9.45 12.58
N SER A 37 2.81 -10.03 11.53
CA SER A 37 4.27 -10.08 11.37
C SER A 37 4.87 -8.67 11.29
N PHE A 38 4.24 -7.76 10.52
CA PHE A 38 4.65 -6.37 10.44
C PHE A 38 4.51 -5.63 11.77
N SER A 39 3.45 -5.85 12.54
CA SER A 39 3.26 -5.17 13.82
C SER A 39 4.29 -5.58 14.88
N HIS A 40 4.82 -6.80 14.77
CA HIS A 40 5.89 -7.29 15.64
C HIS A 40 7.27 -6.80 15.22
N THR A 41 7.54 -6.70 13.92
CA THR A 41 8.89 -6.39 13.38
C THR A 41 9.10 -4.91 13.06
N GLY A 42 8.03 -4.19 12.72
CA GLY A 42 8.05 -2.79 12.30
C GLY A 42 8.75 -2.57 10.97
N PHE A 43 9.15 -1.32 10.73
CA PHE A 43 9.99 -1.01 9.57
C PHE A 43 11.43 -1.47 9.79
N PRO A 44 12.12 -1.90 8.72
CA PRO A 44 13.49 -2.35 8.83
C PRO A 44 14.44 -1.22 9.21
N THR A 45 15.56 -1.59 9.83
CA THR A 45 16.61 -0.65 10.22
C THR A 45 17.95 -1.13 9.70
N VAL A 46 18.92 -0.23 9.53
CA VAL A 46 20.30 -0.56 9.11
C VAL A 46 21.04 -1.48 10.08
N LYS A 47 20.47 -1.76 11.27
CA LYS A 47 21.00 -2.75 12.22
C LYS A 47 20.70 -4.19 11.79
N MET A 48 19.69 -4.39 10.95
CA MET A 48 19.37 -5.68 10.36
C MET A 48 20.34 -5.94 9.20
N GLU A 49 20.97 -7.11 9.18
CA GLU A 49 22.03 -7.44 8.22
C GLU A 49 21.57 -7.26 6.76
N GLU A 50 20.35 -7.71 6.44
CA GLU A 50 19.72 -7.59 5.13
C GLU A 50 19.49 -6.14 4.68
N TRP A 51 19.45 -5.20 5.62
CA TRP A 51 19.16 -3.78 5.39
C TRP A 51 20.37 -2.88 5.62
N ARG A 52 21.54 -3.44 5.92
CA ARG A 52 22.76 -2.70 6.26
C ARG A 52 23.13 -1.65 5.21
N TYR A 53 22.88 -1.95 3.93
CA TYR A 53 23.22 -1.08 2.80
C TYR A 53 22.00 -0.37 2.17
N THR A 54 20.81 -0.53 2.77
CA THR A 54 19.55 0.04 2.26
C THR A 54 18.85 0.79 3.39
N ASN A 55 19.28 2.03 3.65
CA ASN A 55 18.69 2.84 4.71
C ASN A 55 17.34 3.44 4.29
N VAL A 56 16.24 2.87 4.77
CA VAL A 56 14.87 3.37 4.51
C VAL A 56 14.42 4.47 5.47
N SER A 57 15.13 4.67 6.59
CA SER A 57 14.73 5.59 7.67
C SER A 57 14.43 7.03 7.22
N PRO A 58 15.16 7.62 6.25
CA PRO A 58 14.84 8.97 5.76
C PRO A 58 13.44 9.05 5.15
N PHE A 59 13.06 8.06 4.35
CA PHE A 59 11.77 8.05 3.67
C PHE A 59 10.60 7.89 4.64
N LEU A 60 10.78 7.15 5.75
CA LEU A 60 9.72 6.92 6.74
C LEU A 60 9.31 8.17 7.54
N LYS A 61 10.12 9.24 7.47
CA LYS A 61 9.86 10.52 8.14
C LYS A 61 9.09 11.50 7.25
N GLU A 62 8.92 11.18 5.98
CA GLU A 62 8.17 12.01 5.05
C GLU A 62 6.67 11.96 5.36
N ASP A 63 5.98 13.05 5.03
CA ASP A 63 4.53 13.13 5.18
C ASP A 63 3.83 12.36 4.05
N PHE A 64 3.60 11.07 4.27
CA PHE A 64 2.82 10.27 3.33
C PHE A 64 1.34 10.66 3.37
N ARG A 65 0.75 10.74 2.19
CA ARG A 65 -0.70 10.88 2.00
C ARG A 65 -1.20 9.70 1.20
N LEU A 66 -1.85 8.76 1.86
CA LEU A 66 -2.48 7.63 1.21
C LEU A 66 -3.84 8.09 0.66
N GLN A 67 -3.88 8.28 -0.66
CA GLN A 67 -5.06 8.75 -1.40
C GLN A 67 -5.59 7.64 -2.31
N PRO A 68 -6.32 6.65 -1.74
CA PRO A 68 -7.04 5.67 -2.55
C PRO A 68 -7.97 6.40 -3.52
N GLY A 69 -8.15 5.85 -4.72
CA GLY A 69 -9.01 6.45 -5.72
C GLY A 69 -9.53 5.41 -6.68
N GLU A 70 -10.72 5.68 -7.24
CA GLU A 70 -11.37 4.81 -8.20
C GLU A 70 -10.46 4.55 -9.41
N ALA A 71 -10.19 3.27 -9.67
CA ALA A 71 -9.40 2.83 -10.80
C ALA A 71 -10.23 2.90 -12.08
N THR A 72 -10.17 4.05 -12.75
CA THR A 72 -10.92 4.27 -13.98
C THR A 72 -10.02 4.87 -15.06
N LEU A 73 -10.24 4.43 -16.30
CA LEU A 73 -9.62 4.99 -17.49
C LEU A 73 -10.44 6.13 -18.11
N PHE A 74 -11.43 6.66 -17.38
CA PHE A 74 -12.30 7.73 -17.87
C PHE A 74 -11.44 8.86 -18.46
N ASN A 75 -11.63 9.15 -19.74
CA ASN A 75 -10.89 10.13 -20.54
C ASN A 75 -9.38 9.92 -20.73
N GLN A 76 -8.82 8.74 -20.41
CA GLN A 76 -7.38 8.47 -20.59
C GLN A 76 -7.05 7.36 -21.61
N ARG A 77 -8.02 6.53 -22.02
CA ARG A 77 -7.78 5.36 -22.89
C ARG A 77 -6.90 5.65 -24.12
N GLY A 78 -7.19 6.71 -24.87
CA GLY A 78 -6.43 7.02 -26.09
C GLY A 78 -4.95 7.37 -25.89
N ARG A 79 -4.53 7.74 -24.67
CA ARG A 79 -3.13 8.13 -24.38
C ARG A 79 -2.27 6.97 -23.89
N ILE A 80 -2.90 5.92 -23.38
CA ILE A 80 -2.24 4.80 -22.68
C ILE A 80 -2.43 3.47 -23.39
N GLN A 81 -3.22 3.44 -24.47
CA GLN A 81 -3.39 2.25 -25.30
C GLN A 81 -2.08 1.90 -26.00
N ILE A 82 -1.70 0.64 -25.88
CA ILE A 82 -0.64 0.03 -26.67
C ILE A 82 -1.28 -0.39 -27.99
N PRO A 83 -0.91 0.22 -29.13
CA PRO A 83 -1.52 -0.11 -30.42
C PRO A 83 -1.41 -1.61 -30.72
N SER A 84 -2.49 -2.20 -31.22
CA SER A 84 -2.57 -3.61 -31.63
C SER A 84 -2.36 -4.65 -30.52
N LEU A 85 -2.46 -4.26 -29.25
CA LEU A 85 -2.44 -5.20 -28.14
C LEU A 85 -3.85 -5.81 -27.93
N ASP A 86 -4.00 -7.09 -28.22
CA ASP A 86 -5.21 -7.87 -27.90
C ASP A 86 -5.03 -8.52 -26.52
N ALA A 87 -5.50 -7.85 -25.48
CA ALA A 87 -5.40 -8.31 -24.09
C ALA A 87 -6.54 -7.79 -23.22
N HIS A 88 -6.79 -8.50 -22.11
CA HIS A 88 -7.65 -7.98 -21.05
C HIS A 88 -6.95 -6.85 -20.28
N GLU A 89 -7.63 -5.71 -20.15
CA GLU A 89 -7.11 -4.55 -19.42
C GLU A 89 -7.57 -4.59 -17.96
N VAL A 90 -6.62 -4.52 -17.04
CA VAL A 90 -6.87 -4.31 -15.61
C VAL A 90 -6.25 -2.98 -15.20
N VAL A 91 -7.02 -2.15 -14.51
CA VAL A 91 -6.62 -0.80 -14.12
C VAL A 91 -6.33 -0.80 -12.64
N LEU A 92 -5.18 -0.27 -12.24
CA LEU A 92 -4.86 -0.05 -10.84
C LEU A 92 -4.54 1.42 -10.63
N LYS A 93 -5.21 2.04 -9.66
CA LYS A 93 -4.96 3.43 -9.26
C LYS A 93 -4.71 3.49 -7.76
N ASN A 94 -3.51 3.91 -7.36
CA ASN A 94 -3.12 4.07 -5.95
C ASN A 94 -3.46 2.84 -5.08
N GLY A 95 -3.26 1.63 -5.63
CA GLY A 95 -3.52 0.36 -4.93
C GLY A 95 -4.98 -0.12 -4.94
N MET A 96 -5.88 0.59 -5.62
CA MET A 96 -7.25 0.13 -5.87
C MET A 96 -7.39 -0.46 -7.27
N LEU A 97 -8.17 -1.53 -7.39
CA LEU A 97 -8.66 -2.13 -8.64
C LEU A 97 -9.95 -1.45 -9.10
#